data_AF-A0A2R4XHX4-F1
#
_entry.id   AF-A0A2R4XHX4-F1
#
_cell.length_a   1.000
_cell.length_b   1.000
_cell.length_c   1.000
_cell.angle_alpha   90.00
_cell.angle_beta   90.00
_cell.angle_gamma   90.00
#
_symmetry.space_group_name_H-M   'P 1'
#
loop_
_entity.id
_entity.type
_entity.pdbx_description
1 polymer ?
#
loop_
_entity_poly.entity_id
_entity_poly.type
_entity_poly.pdbx_seq_one_letter_code
_entity_poly.pdbx_strand_id
1 'polypeptide(L)'
;MSRKSGRSRLLAWMLTAAFMSVAWATQVQSNPAPRLASGSLSVPVAGPATCPAERAVYELRVPDSDDVWRIELVPAQNTRSIASDLYMKLVTPVRTYWFKFEVSQGYSGISVLPVTDPYSDTGSRDLLGPPFGDNPDGTQDPDVLSTLRFLVFDESLTVLFEPPVSGDEAPPLIMMPEIGQTLWYNTAALTDSAGADRDPMPRGMFKRTGCLVTPHRPIPD
;
A
#
# COMPACT_ATOMS: atom_id res chain seq x y z
N MET A 1 -31.19 60.96 13.45
CA MET A 1 -30.50 61.66 14.55
C MET A 1 -29.11 61.05 14.74
N SER A 2 -28.08 61.92 14.75
CA SER A 2 -26.73 61.80 15.36
C SER A 2 -25.85 60.56 15.07
N ARG A 3 -24.74 60.61 14.29
CA ARG A 3 -23.35 61.10 14.61
C ARG A 3 -22.82 60.52 15.95
N LYS A 4 -21.64 59.89 16.09
CA LYS A 4 -20.23 60.25 15.76
C LYS A 4 -19.32 59.07 16.21
N SER A 5 -18.29 58.62 15.46
CA SER A 5 -16.87 59.04 15.45
C SER A 5 -15.91 58.42 16.49
N GLY A 6 -14.71 58.01 16.03
CA GLY A 6 -13.45 57.90 16.80
C GLY A 6 -12.50 56.85 16.22
N ARG A 7 -11.59 57.14 15.27
CA ARG A 7 -10.17 57.61 15.42
C ARG A 7 -9.38 56.81 16.48
N SER A 8 -8.34 56.02 16.15
CA SER A 8 -7.01 56.31 15.53
C SER A 8 -5.89 56.34 16.60
N ARG A 9 -4.75 55.67 16.28
CA ARG A 9 -3.32 55.84 16.73
C ARG A 9 -2.69 54.49 17.12
N LEU A 10 -1.70 53.96 16.39
CA LEU A 10 -0.25 54.28 16.42
C LEU A 10 0.36 54.05 17.82
N LEU A 11 1.27 53.07 17.95
CA LEU A 11 2.67 53.34 18.34
C LEU A 11 3.56 52.10 18.17
N ALA A 12 4.70 52.33 17.54
CA ALA A 12 5.86 51.46 17.46
C ALA A 12 6.67 51.52 18.75
N TRP A 13 7.38 50.44 19.09
CA TRP A 13 8.58 50.48 19.92
C TRP A 13 9.60 49.46 19.40
N MET A 14 10.66 49.98 18.76
CA MET A 14 11.98 49.38 18.70
C MET A 14 12.73 49.74 19.98
N LEU A 15 13.47 48.81 20.57
CA LEU A 15 14.61 49.13 21.43
C LEU A 15 15.67 48.03 21.37
N THR A 16 16.82 48.47 20.87
CA THR A 16 18.14 47.84 20.79
C THR A 16 18.77 47.77 22.18
N ALA A 17 19.53 46.69 22.49
CA ALA A 17 20.91 46.78 23.02
C ALA A 17 21.44 45.40 23.45
N ALA A 18 22.63 45.09 22.95
CA ALA A 18 23.52 44.02 23.39
C ALA A 18 24.06 44.27 24.80
N PHE A 19 24.46 43.21 25.53
CA PHE A 19 25.68 43.22 26.36
C PHE A 19 26.04 41.82 26.88
N MET A 20 27.36 41.55 26.82
CA MET A 20 28.18 40.73 27.73
C MET A 20 28.17 39.19 27.66
N SER A 21 29.32 38.71 27.17
CA SER A 21 29.93 37.41 27.41
C SER A 21 30.10 37.09 28.90
N VAL A 22 29.78 35.84 29.28
CA VAL A 22 30.48 35.13 30.36
C VAL A 22 30.66 33.68 29.88
N ALA A 23 31.92 33.28 29.70
CA ALA A 23 32.30 31.91 29.42
C ALA A 23 32.29 31.11 30.73
N TRP A 24 31.50 30.03 30.80
CA TRP A 24 31.69 28.96 31.78
C TRP A 24 32.00 27.69 31.00
N ALA A 25 33.23 27.21 31.17
CA ALA A 25 33.66 25.90 30.72
C ALA A 25 33.14 24.86 31.71
N THR A 26 32.07 24.16 31.34
CA THR A 26 31.68 22.90 31.98
C THR A 26 31.97 21.77 31.01
N GLN A 27 32.97 20.98 31.37
CA GLN A 27 33.44 19.79 30.69
C GLN A 27 32.36 18.70 30.79
N VAL A 28 31.51 18.58 29.77
CA VAL A 28 30.55 17.48 29.66
C VAL A 28 31.29 16.29 29.05
N GLN A 29 31.52 15.30 29.89
CA GLN A 29 32.08 14.01 29.54
C GLN A 29 31.13 13.30 28.58
N SER A 30 31.55 13.14 27.33
CA SER A 30 30.79 12.43 26.30
C SER A 30 30.74 10.94 26.62
N ASN A 31 29.64 10.49 27.20
CA ASN A 31 29.25 9.07 27.13
C ASN A 31 28.92 8.75 25.66
N PRO A 32 29.54 7.74 25.03
CA PRO A 32 29.06 7.26 23.75
C PRO A 32 27.70 6.60 23.97
N ALA A 33 26.63 7.25 23.50
CA ALA A 33 25.34 6.61 23.37
C ALA A 33 25.50 5.35 22.47
N PRO A 34 24.86 4.22 22.81
CA PRO A 34 24.82 3.08 21.91
C PRO A 34 24.13 3.55 20.62
N ARG A 35 24.84 3.48 19.50
CA ARG A 35 24.24 3.59 18.17
C ARG A 35 23.22 2.46 18.08
N LEU A 36 21.94 2.79 18.24
CA LEU A 36 20.86 1.98 17.71
C LEU A 36 21.08 1.98 16.21
N ALA A 37 21.74 0.93 15.72
CA ALA A 37 21.78 0.64 14.31
C ALA A 37 20.31 0.58 13.86
N SER A 38 19.89 1.54 13.04
CA SER A 38 18.75 1.38 12.16
C SER A 38 19.07 0.18 11.28
N GLY A 39 18.72 -1.00 11.77
CA GLY A 39 18.74 -2.22 10.99
C GLY A 39 17.66 -2.06 9.93
N SER A 40 18.03 -1.49 8.79
CA SER A 40 17.35 -1.78 7.54
C SER A 40 17.41 -3.30 7.40
N LEU A 41 16.29 -3.97 7.66
CA LEU A 41 16.10 -5.38 7.36
C LEU A 41 16.12 -5.51 5.83
N SER A 42 17.30 -5.51 5.24
CA SER A 42 17.51 -5.98 3.88
C SER A 42 17.31 -7.49 3.94
N VAL A 43 16.12 -7.95 3.56
CA VAL A 43 15.88 -9.37 3.32
C VAL A 43 16.86 -9.80 2.22
N PRO A 44 17.62 -10.90 2.41
CA PRO A 44 18.61 -11.32 1.42
C PRO A 44 17.92 -11.62 0.08
N VAL A 45 18.22 -10.81 -0.93
CA VAL A 45 17.85 -11.04 -2.32
C VAL A 45 18.95 -11.89 -2.94
N ALA A 46 18.90 -13.20 -2.68
CA ALA A 46 19.65 -14.19 -3.44
C ALA A 46 18.65 -15.28 -3.84
N GLY A 47 18.01 -15.07 -4.99
CA GLY A 47 16.97 -15.96 -5.52
C GLY A 47 17.55 -17.04 -6.44
N PRO A 48 16.96 -18.26 -6.46
CA PRO A 48 17.28 -19.30 -7.44
C PRO A 48 16.95 -18.86 -8.88
N ALA A 49 17.33 -19.68 -9.88
CA ALA A 49 17.09 -19.39 -11.31
C ALA A 49 15.60 -19.19 -11.69
N THR A 50 14.70 -19.59 -10.80
CA THR A 50 13.25 -19.39 -10.88
C THR A 50 12.77 -18.66 -9.63
N CYS A 51 11.76 -17.82 -9.76
CA CYS A 51 11.14 -17.13 -8.64
C CYS A 51 9.66 -17.51 -8.53
N PRO A 52 9.28 -18.38 -7.58
CA PRO A 52 7.88 -18.70 -7.35
C PRO A 52 7.04 -17.46 -7.02
N ALA A 53 5.80 -17.42 -7.50
CA ALA A 53 4.87 -16.31 -7.35
C ALA A 53 4.78 -15.79 -5.90
N GLU A 54 4.64 -16.70 -4.93
CA GLU A 54 4.49 -16.37 -3.50
C GLU A 54 5.76 -15.83 -2.81
N ARG A 55 6.88 -15.83 -3.54
CA ARG A 55 8.19 -15.33 -3.06
C ARG A 55 8.62 -14.06 -3.78
N ALA A 56 7.89 -13.63 -4.81
CA ALA A 56 8.25 -12.45 -5.58
C ALA A 56 7.97 -11.17 -4.80
N VAL A 57 8.86 -10.20 -4.93
CA VAL A 57 8.69 -8.83 -4.41
C VAL A 57 8.44 -7.91 -5.59
N TYR A 58 7.31 -7.23 -5.59
CA TYR A 58 6.95 -6.27 -6.62
C TYR A 58 6.95 -4.85 -6.05
N GLU A 59 7.67 -3.94 -6.71
CA GLU A 59 7.75 -2.54 -6.28
C GLU A 59 7.32 -1.57 -7.38
N LEU A 60 6.61 -0.52 -6.96
CA LEU A 60 6.36 0.69 -7.73
C LEU A 60 6.92 1.88 -6.94
N ARG A 61 7.95 2.53 -7.50
CA ARG A 61 8.57 3.72 -6.89
C ARG A 61 7.87 4.97 -7.39
N VAL A 62 7.49 5.83 -6.46
CA VAL A 62 6.84 7.11 -6.77
C VAL A 62 7.91 8.07 -7.31
N PRO A 63 7.71 8.68 -8.50
CA PRO A 63 8.61 9.71 -8.98
C PRO A 63 8.70 10.87 -7.97
N ASP A 64 9.90 11.38 -7.74
CA ASP A 64 10.14 12.53 -6.87
C ASP A 64 9.76 12.33 -5.38
N SER A 65 9.61 11.08 -4.93
CA SER A 65 9.44 10.70 -3.51
C SER A 65 10.27 9.47 -3.16
N ASP A 66 10.55 9.27 -1.86
CA ASP A 66 11.15 8.05 -1.32
C ASP A 66 10.10 6.93 -1.09
N ASP A 67 8.83 7.21 -1.36
CA ASP A 67 7.72 6.27 -1.18
C ASP A 67 7.79 5.10 -2.16
N VAL A 68 7.57 3.89 -1.62
CA VAL A 68 7.54 2.65 -2.38
C VAL A 68 6.23 1.92 -2.10
N TRP A 69 5.50 1.63 -3.17
CA TRP A 69 4.32 0.78 -3.13
C TRP A 69 4.74 -0.64 -3.43
N ARG A 70 4.14 -1.60 -2.73
CA ARG A 70 4.48 -3.02 -2.87
C ARG A 70 3.28 -3.89 -3.14
N ILE A 71 3.47 -4.85 -4.03
CA ILE A 71 2.57 -6.00 -4.16
C ILE A 71 3.30 -7.24 -3.65
N GLU A 72 2.62 -7.98 -2.80
CA GLU A 72 3.04 -9.28 -2.30
C GLU A 72 1.96 -10.30 -2.66
N LEU A 73 2.37 -11.46 -3.15
CA LEU A 73 1.47 -12.58 -3.38
C LEU A 73 1.67 -13.56 -2.22
N VAL A 74 0.62 -13.83 -1.45
CA VAL A 74 0.74 -14.50 -0.16
C VAL A 74 -0.13 -15.77 -0.15
N PRO A 75 0.40 -16.95 0.23
CA PRO A 75 -0.34 -18.21 0.17
C PRO A 75 -1.58 -18.22 1.06
N ALA A 76 -2.74 -18.55 0.51
CA ALA A 76 -3.99 -18.56 1.26
C ALA A 76 -3.97 -19.60 2.40
N GLN A 77 -4.30 -19.17 3.62
CA GLN A 77 -4.51 -20.09 4.77
C GLN A 77 -5.98 -20.54 4.90
N ASN A 78 -6.91 -19.75 4.37
CA ASN A 78 -8.36 -19.94 4.38
C ASN A 78 -8.92 -19.65 2.98
N THR A 79 -10.24 -19.48 2.86
CA THR A 79 -11.02 -19.16 1.63
C THR A 79 -10.17 -18.81 0.40
N ARG A 80 -9.85 -19.82 -0.40
CA ARG A 80 -9.22 -19.63 -1.72
C ARG A 80 -10.29 -19.38 -2.77
N SER A 81 -9.97 -18.56 -3.75
CA SER A 81 -10.76 -18.52 -4.99
C SER A 81 -10.52 -19.78 -5.80
N ILE A 82 -11.37 -20.06 -6.79
CA ILE A 82 -11.06 -21.09 -7.81
C ILE A 82 -9.95 -20.61 -8.77
N ALA A 83 -9.72 -19.29 -8.82
CA ALA A 83 -8.80 -18.66 -9.74
C ALA A 83 -7.34 -18.83 -9.31
N SER A 84 -7.05 -18.65 -8.01
CA SER A 84 -5.72 -18.75 -7.42
C SER A 84 -5.79 -19.15 -5.95
N ASP A 85 -4.75 -19.86 -5.50
CA ASP A 85 -4.47 -20.20 -4.11
C ASP A 85 -3.64 -19.13 -3.37
N LEU A 86 -3.43 -17.97 -4.00
CA LEU A 86 -2.76 -16.81 -3.42
C LEU A 86 -3.76 -15.69 -3.11
N TYR A 87 -3.47 -14.91 -2.08
CA TYR A 87 -3.99 -13.55 -1.90
C TYR A 87 -3.03 -12.54 -2.50
N MET A 88 -3.54 -11.40 -2.93
CA MET A 88 -2.73 -10.23 -3.25
C MET A 88 -2.79 -9.25 -2.07
N LYS A 89 -1.63 -8.87 -1.57
CA LYS A 89 -1.46 -7.80 -0.59
C LYS A 89 -0.89 -6.57 -1.29
N LEU A 90 -1.60 -5.45 -1.22
CA LEU A 90 -1.10 -4.14 -1.65
C LEU A 90 -0.68 -3.35 -0.43
N VAL A 91 0.61 -3.04 -0.31
CA VAL A 91 1.18 -2.25 0.79
C VAL A 91 1.47 -0.86 0.27
N THR A 92 0.87 0.14 0.90
CA THR A 92 1.03 1.56 0.60
C THR A 92 1.78 2.25 1.76
N PRO A 93 2.21 3.51 1.60
CA PRO A 93 2.76 4.28 2.72
C PRO A 93 1.77 4.49 3.87
N VAL A 94 0.46 4.38 3.61
CA VAL A 94 -0.60 4.70 4.58
C VAL A 94 -1.21 3.44 5.19
N ARG A 95 -1.42 2.38 4.39
CA ARG A 95 -2.08 1.15 4.87
C ARG A 95 -1.82 -0.07 3.98
N THR A 96 -2.35 -1.20 4.44
CA THR A 96 -2.38 -2.46 3.72
C THR A 96 -3.80 -2.72 3.20
N TYR A 97 -3.89 -3.26 1.98
CA TYR A 97 -5.12 -3.78 1.38
C TYR A 97 -4.95 -5.23 0.97
N TRP A 98 -6.00 -6.03 1.11
CA TRP A 98 -6.01 -7.45 0.77
C TRP A 98 -7.05 -7.75 -0.28
N PHE A 99 -6.71 -8.65 -1.20
CA PHE A 99 -7.59 -9.04 -2.28
C PHE A 99 -7.49 -10.53 -2.60
N LYS A 100 -8.61 -11.13 -2.98
CA LYS A 100 -8.67 -12.46 -3.60
C LYS A 100 -8.72 -12.31 -5.13
N PHE A 101 -8.12 -13.25 -5.85
CA PHE A 101 -8.24 -13.28 -7.31
C PHE A 101 -9.61 -13.79 -7.75
N GLU A 102 -10.14 -13.22 -8.81
CA GLU A 102 -11.32 -13.71 -9.51
C GLU A 102 -11.09 -13.67 -11.01
N VAL A 103 -11.62 -14.65 -11.73
CA VAL A 103 -11.61 -14.70 -13.19
C VAL A 103 -13.05 -14.85 -13.65
N SER A 104 -13.49 -14.03 -14.60
CA SER A 104 -14.82 -14.26 -15.19
C SER A 104 -14.74 -15.29 -16.31
N GLN A 105 -15.77 -16.15 -16.34
CA GLN A 105 -15.85 -17.31 -17.22
C GLN A 105 -16.14 -16.84 -18.66
N GLY A 106 -15.11 -16.48 -19.43
CA GLY A 106 -15.26 -16.13 -20.85
C GLY A 106 -14.40 -14.99 -21.37
N TYR A 107 -13.08 -15.06 -21.19
CA TYR A 107 -12.07 -14.11 -21.72
C TYR A 107 -11.96 -12.75 -21.02
N SER A 108 -12.65 -12.56 -19.91
CA SER A 108 -12.75 -11.28 -19.20
C SER A 108 -11.68 -11.13 -18.11
N GLY A 109 -10.40 -11.33 -18.48
CA GLY A 109 -9.22 -10.97 -17.67
C GLY A 109 -9.21 -11.45 -16.21
N ILE A 110 -8.27 -10.90 -15.44
CA ILE A 110 -8.13 -11.17 -14.01
C ILE A 110 -8.65 -9.94 -13.25
N SER A 111 -9.46 -10.17 -12.23
CA SER A 111 -9.90 -9.16 -11.27
C SER A 111 -9.42 -9.53 -9.88
N VAL A 112 -9.32 -8.55 -9.00
CA VAL A 112 -8.98 -8.76 -7.60
C VAL A 112 -10.05 -8.15 -6.71
N LEU A 113 -10.79 -8.97 -5.96
CA LEU A 113 -11.88 -8.50 -5.11
C LEU A 113 -11.37 -8.21 -3.69
N PRO A 114 -11.72 -7.07 -3.09
CA PRO A 114 -11.23 -6.68 -1.78
C PRO A 114 -11.81 -7.58 -0.69
N VAL A 115 -10.93 -7.96 0.22
CA VAL A 115 -11.25 -8.75 1.42
C VAL A 115 -10.59 -8.10 2.63
N THR A 116 -11.09 -8.44 3.82
CA THR A 116 -10.40 -8.16 5.09
C THR A 116 -9.11 -8.97 5.21
N ASP A 117 -8.25 -8.65 6.19
CA ASP A 117 -7.00 -9.39 6.40
C ASP A 117 -7.26 -10.89 6.58
N PRO A 118 -6.82 -11.73 5.61
CA PRO A 118 -7.06 -13.16 5.66
C PRO A 118 -6.31 -13.87 6.78
N TYR A 119 -5.34 -13.21 7.42
CA TYR A 119 -4.55 -13.74 8.53
C TYR A 119 -4.97 -13.19 9.89
N SER A 120 -6.00 -12.35 9.94
CA SER A 120 -6.65 -11.98 11.20
C SER A 120 -7.29 -13.21 11.86
N ASP A 121 -7.54 -13.14 13.17
CA ASP A 121 -8.17 -14.22 13.93
C ASP A 121 -9.56 -14.60 13.40
N THR A 122 -10.27 -13.64 12.80
CA THR A 122 -11.60 -13.85 12.19
C THR A 122 -11.53 -14.42 10.77
N GLY A 123 -10.33 -14.44 10.17
CA GLY A 123 -10.11 -14.84 8.79
C GLY A 123 -10.65 -13.84 7.77
N SER A 124 -10.58 -14.26 6.50
CA SER A 124 -11.00 -13.45 5.35
C SER A 124 -12.52 -13.34 5.24
N ARG A 125 -12.98 -12.12 4.97
CA ARG A 125 -14.36 -11.76 4.62
C ARG A 125 -14.37 -10.77 3.47
N ASP A 126 -15.28 -10.98 2.52
CA ASP A 126 -15.52 -10.06 1.40
C ASP A 126 -15.91 -8.66 1.87
N LEU A 127 -15.40 -7.65 1.16
CA LEU A 127 -15.76 -6.25 1.40
C LEU A 127 -16.84 -5.74 0.43
N LEU A 128 -17.06 -6.46 -0.67
CA LEU A 128 -18.13 -6.18 -1.63
C LEU A 128 -19.41 -6.92 -1.27
N GLY A 129 -20.55 -6.31 -1.57
CA GLY A 129 -21.85 -6.93 -1.40
C GLY A 129 -22.41 -7.58 -2.65
N PRO A 130 -23.53 -8.32 -2.53
CA PRO A 130 -24.17 -8.98 -3.66
C PRO A 130 -24.56 -7.97 -4.76
N PRO A 131 -24.45 -8.33 -6.05
CA PRO A 131 -24.11 -9.66 -6.59
C PRO A 131 -22.61 -9.94 -6.73
N PHE A 132 -21.73 -9.05 -6.24
CA PHE A 132 -20.30 -9.07 -6.57
C PHE A 132 -19.41 -9.68 -5.49
N GLY A 133 -19.89 -9.70 -4.25
CA GLY A 133 -19.28 -10.42 -3.14
C GLY A 133 -20.36 -10.92 -2.18
N ASP A 134 -19.91 -11.58 -1.11
CA ASP A 134 -20.82 -12.27 -0.18
C ASP A 134 -21.17 -11.45 1.07
N ASN A 135 -20.72 -10.20 1.17
CA ASN A 135 -20.98 -9.37 2.35
C ASN A 135 -22.32 -8.60 2.22
N PRO A 136 -23.36 -8.92 3.01
CA PRO A 136 -24.66 -8.26 2.89
C PRO A 136 -24.61 -6.74 3.11
N ASP A 137 -23.63 -6.27 3.90
CA ASP A 137 -23.41 -4.86 4.21
C ASP A 137 -22.27 -4.25 3.37
N GLY A 138 -21.74 -5.01 2.42
CA GLY A 138 -20.65 -4.58 1.54
C GLY A 138 -21.09 -3.57 0.50
N THR A 139 -20.13 -2.85 -0.08
CA THR A 139 -20.42 -1.91 -1.17
C THR A 139 -20.91 -2.64 -2.42
N GLN A 140 -21.92 -2.07 -3.07
CA GLN A 140 -22.50 -2.58 -4.32
C GLN A 140 -22.24 -1.63 -5.50
N ASP A 141 -21.33 -0.67 -5.32
CA ASP A 141 -21.00 0.32 -6.34
C ASP A 141 -20.31 -0.38 -7.54
N PRO A 142 -20.96 -0.41 -8.73
CA PRO A 142 -20.38 -1.06 -9.91
C PRO A 142 -19.11 -0.36 -10.41
N ASP A 143 -18.93 0.93 -10.09
CA ASP A 143 -17.75 1.68 -10.52
C ASP A 143 -16.50 1.14 -9.82
N VAL A 144 -16.62 0.66 -8.58
CA VAL A 144 -15.50 0.03 -7.84
C VAL A 144 -14.97 -1.17 -8.62
N LEU A 145 -15.84 -2.06 -9.11
CA LEU A 145 -15.42 -3.27 -9.84
C LEU A 145 -14.64 -2.97 -11.11
N SER A 146 -15.04 -1.92 -11.83
CA SER A 146 -14.36 -1.51 -13.06
C SER A 146 -12.89 -1.10 -12.80
N THR A 147 -12.56 -0.79 -11.55
CA THR A 147 -11.21 -0.39 -11.14
C THR A 147 -10.33 -1.51 -10.59
N LEU A 148 -10.91 -2.71 -10.40
CA LEU A 148 -10.26 -3.84 -9.72
C LEU A 148 -9.58 -4.81 -10.69
N ARG A 149 -9.25 -4.33 -11.89
CA ARG A 149 -8.57 -5.13 -12.91
C ARG A 149 -7.12 -5.37 -12.52
N PHE A 150 -6.68 -6.60 -12.71
CA PHE A 150 -5.32 -7.04 -12.48
C PHE A 150 -4.73 -7.54 -13.80
N LEU A 151 -3.60 -6.95 -14.20
CA LEU A 151 -2.90 -7.32 -15.42
C LEU A 151 -1.53 -7.88 -15.06
N VAL A 152 -1.22 -9.03 -15.64
CA VAL A 152 0.09 -9.66 -15.58
C VAL A 152 0.71 -9.63 -16.96
N PHE A 153 2.01 -9.37 -17.01
CA PHE A 153 2.74 -9.30 -18.27
C PHE A 153 3.96 -10.21 -18.24
N ASP A 154 4.27 -10.79 -19.39
CA ASP A 154 5.56 -11.44 -19.64
C ASP A 154 6.66 -10.40 -19.95
N GLU A 155 7.87 -10.87 -20.25
CA GLU A 155 9.02 -10.02 -20.59
C GLU A 155 8.83 -9.22 -21.90
N SER A 156 7.92 -9.67 -22.77
CA SER A 156 7.59 -9.00 -24.04
C SER A 156 6.40 -8.05 -23.91
N LEU A 157 5.91 -7.80 -22.70
CA LEU A 157 4.71 -7.00 -22.40
C LEU A 157 3.42 -7.60 -22.99
N THR A 158 3.40 -8.91 -23.21
CA THR A 158 2.17 -9.64 -23.54
C THR A 158 1.35 -9.81 -22.28
N VAL A 159 0.05 -9.52 -22.35
CA VAL A 159 -0.87 -9.76 -21.25
C VAL A 159 -1.11 -11.26 -21.11
N LEU A 160 -0.93 -11.79 -19.90
CA LEU A 160 -1.29 -13.16 -19.55
C LEU A 160 -2.72 -13.18 -18.96
N PHE A 161 -3.43 -14.28 -19.17
CA PHE A 161 -4.86 -14.39 -18.80
C PHE A 161 -5.10 -15.22 -17.54
N GLU A 162 -4.06 -15.90 -17.04
CA GLU A 162 -4.13 -16.71 -15.83
C GLU A 162 -3.57 -15.93 -14.64
N PRO A 163 -4.27 -15.91 -13.50
CA PRO A 163 -3.74 -15.30 -12.29
C PRO A 163 -2.52 -16.10 -11.80
N PRO A 164 -1.57 -15.45 -11.11
CA PRO A 164 -0.46 -16.16 -10.48
C PRO A 164 -0.96 -17.20 -9.47
N VAL A 165 -0.38 -18.39 -9.47
CA VAL A 165 -0.65 -19.46 -8.50
C VAL A 165 0.66 -19.87 -7.81
N SER A 166 0.55 -20.49 -6.63
CA SER A 166 1.73 -20.87 -5.86
C SER A 166 2.62 -21.87 -6.62
N GLY A 167 3.93 -21.66 -6.55
CA GLY A 167 4.93 -22.53 -7.18
C GLY A 167 5.24 -22.20 -8.64
N ASP A 168 4.35 -21.51 -9.33
CA ASP A 168 4.58 -21.05 -10.71
C ASP A 168 5.56 -19.88 -10.75
N GLU A 169 6.21 -19.70 -11.91
CA GLU A 169 7.13 -18.58 -12.11
C GLU A 169 6.38 -17.25 -12.00
N ALA A 170 6.88 -16.39 -11.12
CA ALA A 170 6.32 -15.07 -10.89
C ALA A 170 6.42 -14.20 -12.15
N PRO A 171 5.34 -13.57 -12.61
CA PRO A 171 5.41 -12.68 -13.76
C PRO A 171 6.42 -11.54 -13.50
N PRO A 172 7.15 -11.05 -14.52
CA PRO A 172 8.10 -9.96 -14.32
C PRO A 172 7.41 -8.63 -13.96
N LEU A 173 6.14 -8.47 -14.36
CA LEU A 173 5.43 -7.21 -14.36
C LEU A 173 3.94 -7.39 -14.01
N ILE A 174 3.46 -6.53 -13.12
CA ILE A 174 2.06 -6.48 -12.68
C ILE A 174 1.55 -5.04 -12.82
N MET A 175 0.28 -4.89 -13.20
CA MET A 175 -0.38 -3.59 -13.21
C MET A 175 -1.80 -3.68 -12.68
N MET A 176 -2.19 -2.67 -11.93
CA MET A 176 -3.57 -2.39 -11.52
C MET A 176 -3.92 -1.01 -12.07
N PRO A 177 -4.39 -0.91 -13.31
CA PRO A 177 -4.35 0.36 -14.02
C PRO A 177 -5.30 1.40 -13.41
N GLU A 178 -6.41 0.93 -12.86
CA GLU A 178 -7.51 1.77 -12.40
C GLU A 178 -7.64 1.87 -10.88
N ILE A 179 -6.95 1.03 -10.08
CA ILE A 179 -7.17 0.96 -8.62
C ILE A 179 -6.97 2.30 -7.90
N GLY A 180 -6.07 3.15 -8.42
CA GLY A 180 -5.84 4.49 -7.88
C GLY A 180 -7.11 5.36 -7.84
N GLN A 181 -8.09 5.11 -8.72
CA GLN A 181 -9.37 5.79 -8.70
C GLN A 181 -10.19 5.41 -7.46
N THR A 182 -10.29 4.12 -7.15
CA THR A 182 -11.01 3.66 -5.95
C THR A 182 -10.26 4.04 -4.68
N LEU A 183 -8.93 3.96 -4.67
CA LEU A 183 -8.12 4.44 -3.55
C LEU A 183 -8.27 5.96 -3.30
N TRP A 184 -8.75 6.73 -4.27
CA TRP A 184 -8.97 8.17 -4.11
C TRP A 184 -10.41 8.55 -3.79
N TYR A 185 -11.39 7.90 -4.42
CA TYR A 185 -12.80 8.27 -4.28
C TYR A 185 -13.59 7.36 -3.34
N ASN A 186 -13.20 6.08 -3.25
CA ASN A 186 -13.99 5.01 -2.64
C ASN A 186 -13.12 4.09 -1.74
N THR A 187 -12.15 4.63 -1.00
CA THR A 187 -11.19 3.81 -0.22
C THR A 187 -11.86 2.85 0.74
N ALA A 188 -12.97 3.25 1.36
CA ALA A 188 -13.75 2.42 2.27
C ALA A 188 -14.32 1.15 1.63
N ALA A 189 -14.36 1.06 0.30
CA ALA A 189 -14.72 -0.17 -0.42
C ALA A 189 -13.61 -1.25 -0.37
N LEU A 190 -12.38 -0.85 -0.05
CA LEU A 190 -11.19 -1.71 -0.11
C LEU A 190 -10.66 -2.14 1.26
N THR A 191 -11.22 -1.61 2.34
CA THR A 191 -10.77 -1.91 3.71
C THR A 191 -11.92 -1.77 4.71
N ASP A 192 -11.87 -2.52 5.81
CA ASP A 192 -12.75 -2.39 6.98
C ASP A 192 -12.25 -1.37 8.01
N SER A 193 -11.11 -0.71 7.74
CA SER A 193 -10.58 0.35 8.58
C SER A 193 -11.57 1.52 8.71
N ALA A 194 -12.04 1.76 9.94
CA ALA A 194 -12.91 2.89 10.23
C ALA A 194 -12.21 4.21 9.87
N GLY A 195 -12.88 5.05 9.06
CA GLY A 195 -12.33 6.34 8.63
C GLY A 195 -11.23 6.25 7.58
N ALA A 196 -11.19 5.18 6.77
CA ALA A 196 -10.31 5.09 5.61
C ALA A 196 -10.51 6.31 4.69
N ASP A 197 -9.48 7.16 4.63
CA ASP A 197 -9.41 8.31 3.74
C ASP A 197 -8.62 7.97 2.47
N ARG A 198 -8.50 8.94 1.55
CA ARG A 198 -7.80 8.81 0.27
C ARG A 198 -6.37 8.31 0.44
N ASP A 199 -5.97 7.40 -0.44
CA ASP A 199 -4.61 6.86 -0.54
C ASP A 199 -4.07 7.06 -1.97
N PRO A 200 -3.38 8.18 -2.25
CA PRO A 200 -2.98 8.52 -3.61
C PRO A 200 -1.92 7.56 -4.16
N MET A 201 -2.33 6.71 -5.08
CA MET A 201 -1.42 5.81 -5.78
C MET A 201 -0.86 6.46 -7.07
N PRO A 202 0.46 6.41 -7.32
CA PRO A 202 1.01 6.78 -8.62
C PRO A 202 0.54 5.79 -9.70
N ARG A 203 0.37 6.29 -10.93
CA ARG A 203 0.12 5.41 -12.08
C ARG A 203 1.42 4.72 -12.47
N GLY A 204 1.40 3.40 -12.60
CA GLY A 204 2.58 2.66 -13.05
C GLY A 204 2.41 1.16 -12.99
N MET A 205 3.47 0.47 -13.41
CA MET A 205 3.59 -0.98 -13.33
C MET A 205 4.49 -1.33 -12.14
N PHE A 206 4.08 -2.33 -11.37
CA PHE A 206 4.94 -2.92 -10.37
C PHE A 206 5.92 -3.88 -11.06
N LYS A 207 7.20 -3.72 -10.75
CA LYS A 207 8.27 -4.56 -11.29
C LYS A 207 8.70 -5.57 -10.25
N ARG A 208 8.95 -6.80 -10.67
CA ARG A 208 9.60 -7.81 -9.82
C ARG A 208 11.03 -7.36 -9.52
N THR A 209 11.29 -6.89 -8.30
CA THR A 209 12.60 -6.38 -7.88
C THR A 209 13.41 -7.39 -7.09
N GLY A 210 12.79 -8.47 -6.62
CA GLY A 210 13.48 -9.49 -5.87
C GLY A 210 12.69 -10.78 -5.73
N CYS A 211 13.37 -11.79 -5.20
CA CYS A 211 12.79 -13.07 -4.83
C CYS A 211 13.26 -13.43 -3.42
N LEU A 212 12.31 -13.61 -2.51
CA LEU A 212 12.58 -13.98 -1.13
C LEU A 212 13.07 -15.43 -1.02
N VAL A 213 13.85 -15.77 0.01
CA VAL A 213 14.26 -17.17 0.27
C VAL A 213 13.08 -18.02 0.74
N THR A 214 12.21 -17.44 1.56
CA THR A 214 10.95 -18.03 2.04
C THR A 214 9.77 -17.16 1.60
N PRO A 215 8.55 -17.72 1.44
CA PRO A 215 7.37 -16.93 1.12
C PRO A 215 7.15 -15.77 2.09
N HIS A 216 6.40 -14.76 1.64
CA HIS A 216 5.99 -13.63 2.48
C HIS A 216 5.34 -14.13 3.76
N ARG A 217 5.87 -13.70 4.91
CA ARG A 217 5.23 -13.96 6.19
C ARG A 217 4.14 -12.91 6.38
N PRO A 218 2.88 -13.30 6.61
CA PRO A 218 1.88 -12.36 7.06
C PRO A 218 2.31 -11.79 8.42
N ILE A 219 2.50 -10.48 8.49
CA ILE A 219 2.65 -9.77 9.75
C ILE A 219 1.25 -9.25 10.07
N PRO A 220 0.62 -9.69 11.17
CA PRO A 220 -0.61 -9.07 11.64
C PRO A 220 -0.31 -7.63 12.05
N ASP A 221 -1.11 -6.69 11.55
CA ASP A 221 -1.04 -5.26 11.89
C ASP A 221 -1.51 -4.98 13.33
#